data_AF-A0A2E5DU70-F1
#
_entry.id   AF-A0A2E5DU70-F1
#
_cell.length_a   1.000
_cell.length_b   1.000
_cell.length_c   1.000
_cell.angle_alpha   90.00
_cell.angle_beta   90.00
_cell.angle_gamma   90.00
#
_symmetry.space_group_name_H-M   'P 1'
#
loop_
_entity.id
_entity.type
_entity.pdbx_description
1 polymer ?
#
loop_
_entity_poly.entity_id
_entity_poly.type
_entity_poly.pdbx_seq_one_letter_code
_entity_poly.pdbx_strand_id
1 'polypeptide(L)'
;MAGLQAFGQMLPVLTTTLGAAQTVYSAIDTIQDLTQSSRSEDLALSQLREQQSLQAQQLAQQSALKQQEIALSSAQAEEDRLSALRRAVASQRASFGASGVSSGNGGSSEAVLLGLFEESEDERTQREQSDALKLQALEQNQAQSKSLNLLQATQLAEKQSLNNLF
;
A
#
# COMPACT_ATOMS: atom_id res chain seq x y z
N MET A 1 23.03 41.12 2.69
CA MET A 1 22.43 40.33 3.78
C MET A 1 21.36 39.44 3.14
N ALA A 2 21.74 38.21 2.81
CA ALA A 2 20.88 37.21 2.18
C ALA A 2 21.01 35.94 3.02
N GLY A 3 19.90 35.28 3.32
CA GLY A 3 19.94 33.95 3.92
C GLY A 3 18.70 33.55 4.71
N LEU A 4 17.94 32.63 4.12
CA LEU A 4 17.20 31.53 4.74
C LEU A 4 15.85 31.82 5.41
N GLN A 5 14.81 31.82 4.57
CA GLN A 5 13.51 31.23 4.88
C GLN A 5 13.32 30.00 3.97
N ALA A 6 13.42 28.79 4.51
CA ALA A 6 13.03 27.55 3.84
C ALA A 6 12.92 26.41 4.87
N PHE A 7 12.05 25.43 4.55
CA PHE A 7 11.65 24.22 5.28
C PHE A 7 10.55 24.42 6.33
N GLY A 8 9.36 23.82 6.20
CA GLY A 8 8.86 22.88 5.19
C GLY A 8 7.41 22.62 5.57
N GLN A 9 6.49 22.92 4.64
CA GLN A 9 5.07 22.69 4.83
C GLN A 9 4.82 21.19 4.98
N MET A 10 4.18 20.82 6.10
CA MET A 10 3.75 19.46 6.37
C MET A 10 2.76 19.00 5.29
N LEU A 11 3.00 17.79 4.81
CA LEU A 11 2.30 17.10 3.72
C LEU A 11 0.78 17.07 3.92
N PRO A 12 -0.02 17.32 2.87
CA PRO A 12 -1.42 16.90 2.89
C PRO A 12 -1.48 15.38 2.73
N VAL A 13 -2.05 14.70 3.73
CA VAL A 13 -2.44 13.29 3.65
C VAL A 13 -3.47 13.16 2.52
N LEU A 14 -3.06 12.55 1.41
CA LEU A 14 -3.91 12.20 0.28
C LEU A 14 -4.82 11.02 0.66
N THR A 15 -5.96 11.32 1.31
CA THR A 15 -7.09 10.39 1.36
C THR A 15 -7.88 10.48 0.06
N THR A 16 -7.38 9.87 -1.01
CA THR A 16 -8.20 9.60 -2.19
C THR A 16 -8.98 8.31 -1.97
N THR A 17 -10.11 8.43 -1.28
CA THR A 17 -11.20 7.45 -1.38
C THR A 17 -11.70 7.51 -2.82
N LEU A 18 -11.26 6.56 -3.66
CA LEU A 18 -11.75 6.38 -5.02
C LEU A 18 -13.22 5.98 -4.99
N GLY A 19 -14.10 6.96 -5.00
CA GLY A 19 -15.49 6.82 -5.42
C GLY A 19 -15.57 7.07 -6.92
N ALA A 20 -15.48 6.03 -7.73
CA ALA A 20 -15.84 6.08 -9.16
C ALA A 20 -17.08 5.20 -9.36
N ALA A 21 -18.24 5.73 -8.95
CA ALA A 21 -19.54 5.06 -9.05
C ALA A 21 -20.59 5.88 -9.83
N GLN A 22 -20.19 6.85 -10.65
CA GLN A 22 -21.16 7.62 -11.45
C GLN A 22 -20.65 7.94 -12.84
N THR A 23 -20.95 7.04 -13.78
CA THR A 23 -21.51 7.41 -15.10
C THR A 23 -22.18 6.17 -15.70
N VAL A 24 -23.39 5.86 -15.22
CA VAL A 24 -24.37 5.02 -15.92
C VAL A 24 -25.52 5.96 -16.30
N TYR A 25 -26.07 5.77 -17.51
CA TYR A 25 -27.19 6.46 -18.16
C TYR A 25 -26.84 7.69 -19.02
N SER A 26 -26.69 7.47 -20.33
CA SER A 26 -27.63 8.00 -21.34
C SER A 26 -27.15 7.69 -22.77
N ALA A 27 -27.65 6.63 -23.38
CA ALA A 27 -27.70 6.47 -24.83
C ALA A 27 -28.69 5.34 -25.18
N ILE A 28 -29.99 5.58 -24.91
CA ILE A 28 -31.09 4.83 -25.51
C ILE A 28 -31.81 5.84 -26.39
N ASP A 29 -31.32 6.06 -27.61
CA ASP A 29 -32.17 6.52 -28.72
C ASP A 29 -31.47 6.41 -30.08
N THR A 30 -31.37 5.21 -30.66
CA THR A 30 -31.28 5.05 -32.13
C THR A 30 -31.69 3.62 -32.53
N ILE A 31 -33.00 3.36 -32.62
CA ILE A 31 -33.55 2.15 -33.26
C ILE A 31 -33.64 2.43 -34.77
N GLN A 32 -32.50 2.45 -35.47
CA GLN A 32 -32.49 2.55 -36.94
C GLN A 32 -31.14 2.17 -37.57
N ASP A 33 -30.38 1.22 -37.00
CA ASP A 33 -29.16 0.72 -37.67
C ASP A 33 -28.74 -0.70 -37.24
N LEU A 34 -29.64 -1.68 -37.37
CA LEU A 34 -29.42 -3.05 -36.87
C LEU A 34 -28.32 -3.86 -37.60
N THR A 35 -27.75 -3.38 -38.71
CA THR A 35 -26.73 -4.13 -39.48
C THR A 35 -25.34 -3.47 -39.54
N GLN A 36 -25.20 -2.20 -39.15
CA GLN A 36 -23.89 -1.57 -38.88
C GLN A 36 -23.50 -1.62 -37.39
N SER A 37 -24.47 -1.76 -36.47
CA SER A 37 -24.22 -1.74 -35.02
C SER A 37 -23.31 -2.88 -34.51
N SER A 38 -23.43 -4.08 -35.06
CA SER A 38 -22.69 -5.27 -34.58
C SER A 38 -21.16 -5.14 -34.71
N ARG A 39 -20.67 -4.53 -35.80
CA ARG A 39 -19.22 -4.29 -35.99
C ARG A 39 -18.68 -3.20 -35.06
N SER A 40 -19.50 -2.21 -34.71
CA SER A 40 -19.12 -1.13 -33.80
C SER A 40 -19.11 -1.58 -32.32
N GLU A 41 -20.02 -2.48 -31.94
CA GLU A 41 -20.04 -3.11 -30.62
C GLU A 41 -18.81 -4.00 -30.43
N ASP A 42 -18.46 -4.86 -31.38
CA ASP A 42 -17.27 -5.72 -31.28
C ASP A 42 -15.97 -4.91 -31.10
N LEU A 43 -15.86 -3.76 -31.79
CA LEU A 43 -14.73 -2.84 -31.63
C LEU A 43 -14.68 -2.21 -30.23
N ALA A 44 -15.82 -1.74 -29.72
CA ALA A 44 -15.90 -1.15 -28.38
C ALA A 44 -15.56 -2.18 -27.28
N LEU A 45 -15.98 -3.43 -27.45
CA LEU A 45 -15.68 -4.53 -26.54
C LEU A 45 -14.20 -4.92 -26.55
N SER A 46 -13.60 -4.98 -27.74
CA SER A 46 -12.16 -5.24 -27.87
C SER A 46 -11.35 -4.13 -27.18
N GLN A 47 -11.73 -2.87 -27.38
CA GLN A 47 -11.06 -1.73 -26.74
C GLN A 47 -11.23 -1.78 -25.21
N LEU A 48 -12.41 -2.12 -24.71
CA LEU A 48 -12.65 -2.25 -23.28
C LEU A 48 -11.79 -3.36 -22.64
N ARG A 49 -11.70 -4.53 -23.30
CA ARG A 49 -10.83 -5.64 -22.85
C ARG A 49 -9.36 -5.24 -22.83
N GLU A 50 -8.90 -4.53 -23.85
CA GLU A 50 -7.53 -4.05 -23.91
C GLU A 50 -7.24 -3.06 -22.78
N GLN A 51 -8.14 -2.10 -22.54
CA GLN A 51 -8.04 -1.17 -21.39
C GLN A 51 -8.01 -1.90 -20.05
N GLN A 52 -8.90 -2.87 -19.83
CA GLN A 52 -8.93 -3.69 -18.61
C GLN A 52 -7.63 -4.47 -18.44
N SER A 53 -7.10 -5.07 -19.51
CA SER A 53 -5.85 -5.82 -19.46
C SER A 53 -4.66 -4.93 -19.09
N LEU A 54 -4.61 -3.72 -19.65
CA LEU A 54 -3.56 -2.74 -19.38
C LEU A 54 -3.66 -2.22 -17.94
N GLN A 55 -4.87 -1.94 -17.46
CA GLN A 55 -5.11 -1.55 -16.08
C GLN A 55 -4.70 -2.66 -15.09
N ALA A 56 -5.03 -3.91 -15.39
CA ALA A 56 -4.64 -5.06 -14.56
C ALA A 56 -3.12 -5.23 -14.52
N GLN A 57 -2.42 -5.07 -15.65
CA GLN A 57 -0.96 -5.09 -15.71
C GLN A 57 -0.34 -3.96 -14.88
N GLN A 58 -0.86 -2.73 -15.02
CA GLN A 58 -0.38 -1.59 -14.24
C GLN A 58 -0.59 -1.80 -12.74
N LEU A 59 -1.74 -2.32 -12.33
CA LEU A 59 -2.02 -2.61 -10.92
C LEU A 59 -1.06 -3.67 -10.38
N ALA A 60 -0.80 -4.74 -11.15
CA ALA A 60 0.13 -5.79 -10.76
C ALA A 60 1.56 -5.26 -10.62
N GLN A 61 2.02 -4.43 -11.55
CA GLN A 61 3.34 -3.79 -11.50
C GLN A 61 3.48 -2.85 -10.30
N GLN A 62 2.52 -1.94 -10.11
CA GLN A 62 2.51 -1.04 -8.96
C GLN A 62 2.49 -1.80 -7.65
N SER A 63 1.74 -2.89 -7.60
CA SER A 63 1.66 -3.71 -6.42
C SER A 63 2.96 -4.44 -6.11
N ALA A 64 3.65 -4.96 -7.12
CA ALA A 64 4.95 -5.58 -6.95
C ALA A 64 5.99 -4.55 -6.47
N LEU A 65 5.95 -3.33 -7.02
CA LEU A 65 6.80 -2.23 -6.60
C LEU A 65 6.57 -1.88 -5.13
N LYS A 66 5.31 -1.70 -4.72
CA LYS A 66 4.96 -1.42 -3.32
C LYS A 66 5.40 -2.53 -2.36
N GLN A 67 5.31 -3.80 -2.78
CA GLN A 67 5.83 -4.91 -1.96
C GLN A 67 7.35 -4.81 -1.77
N GLN A 68 8.09 -4.49 -2.83
CA GLN A 68 9.54 -4.28 -2.76
C GLN A 68 9.88 -3.08 -1.88
N GLU A 69 9.16 -1.96 -2.01
CA GLU A 69 9.33 -0.78 -1.16
C GLU A 69 9.10 -1.10 0.32
N ILE A 70 8.05 -1.86 0.66
CA ILE A 70 7.79 -2.31 2.04
C ILE A 70 8.95 -3.17 2.54
N ALA A 71 9.42 -4.14 1.75
CA ALA A 71 10.52 -5.01 2.15
C ALA A 71 11.84 -4.23 2.38
N LEU A 72 12.17 -3.31 1.49
CA LEU A 72 13.34 -2.45 1.63
C LEU A 72 13.23 -1.50 2.83
N SER A 73 12.07 -0.88 3.00
CA SER A 73 11.81 -0.02 4.15
C SER A 73 11.90 -0.79 5.47
N SER A 74 11.42 -2.04 5.51
CA SER A 74 11.49 -2.90 6.69
C SER A 74 12.93 -3.26 7.03
N ALA A 75 13.73 -3.63 6.03
CA ALA A 75 15.16 -3.92 6.20
C ALA A 75 15.93 -2.69 6.72
N GLN A 76 15.73 -1.52 6.12
CA GLN A 76 16.38 -0.29 6.56
C GLN A 76 15.99 0.08 7.99
N ALA A 77 14.70 -0.02 8.33
CA ALA A 77 14.21 0.28 9.67
C ALA A 77 14.83 -0.64 10.74
N GLU A 78 15.05 -1.92 10.41
CA GLU A 78 15.72 -2.86 11.32
C GLU A 78 17.19 -2.51 11.54
N GLU A 79 17.91 -2.14 10.48
CA GLU A 79 19.30 -1.66 10.61
C GLU A 79 19.37 -0.40 11.48
N ASP A 80 18.49 0.56 11.25
CA ASP A 80 18.42 1.81 12.00
C ASP A 80 18.10 1.53 13.48
N ARG A 81 17.13 0.66 13.76
CA ARG A 81 16.75 0.22 15.12
C ARG A 81 17.95 -0.39 15.85
N LEU A 82 18.63 -1.35 15.23
CA LEU A 82 19.78 -2.02 15.84
C LEU A 82 20.92 -1.03 16.11
N SER A 83 21.16 -0.08 15.20
CA SER A 83 22.17 0.96 15.38
C SER A 83 21.83 1.89 16.55
N ALA A 84 20.56 2.30 16.66
CA ALA A 84 20.05 3.15 17.73
C ALA A 84 20.11 2.42 19.08
N LEU A 85 19.69 1.16 19.13
CA LEU A 85 19.76 0.33 20.34
C LEU A 85 21.21 0.17 20.82
N ARG A 86 22.15 -0.14 19.92
CA ARG A 86 23.59 -0.24 20.27
C ARG A 86 24.11 1.08 20.85
N ARG A 87 23.74 2.21 20.25
CA ARG A 87 24.12 3.54 20.74
C ARG A 87 23.52 3.85 22.10
N ALA A 88 22.23 3.57 22.30
CA ALA A 88 21.53 3.76 23.57
C ALA A 88 22.19 2.92 24.68
N VAL A 89 22.41 1.62 24.43
CA VAL A 89 23.09 0.71 25.37
C VAL A 89 24.50 1.21 25.70
N ALA A 90 25.28 1.63 24.71
CA ALA A 90 26.63 2.15 24.94
C ALA A 90 26.61 3.44 25.79
N SER A 91 25.70 4.36 25.50
CA SER A 91 25.54 5.60 26.25
C SER A 91 25.11 5.35 27.70
N GLN A 92 24.19 4.40 27.91
CA GLN A 92 23.69 4.03 29.22
C GLN A 92 24.78 3.36 30.06
N ARG A 93 25.56 2.46 29.46
CA ARG A 93 26.74 1.84 30.10
C ARG A 93 27.80 2.86 30.50
N ALA A 94 28.10 3.82 29.61
CA ALA A 94 29.04 4.90 29.91
C ALA A 94 28.56 5.76 31.09
N SER A 95 27.27 6.10 31.13
CA SER A 95 26.65 6.86 32.22
C SER A 95 26.73 6.13 33.57
N PHE A 96 26.41 4.83 33.59
CA PHE A 96 26.53 4.01 34.81
C PHE A 96 27.99 3.89 35.28
N GLY A 97 28.92 3.69 34.35
CA GLY A 97 30.35 3.65 34.66
C GLY A 97 30.87 4.97 35.24
N ALA A 98 30.47 6.11 34.67
CA ALA A 98 30.84 7.43 35.16
C ALA A 98 30.24 7.74 36.55
N SER A 99 29.05 7.18 36.84
CA SER A 99 28.34 7.39 38.11
C SER A 99 28.78 6.43 39.22
N GLY A 100 29.76 5.55 38.97
CA GLY A 100 30.26 4.57 39.94
C GLY A 100 29.27 3.45 40.27
N VAL A 101 28.15 3.35 39.54
CA VAL A 101 27.18 2.26 39.64
C VAL A 101 27.77 1.08 38.89
N SER A 102 28.58 0.27 39.59
CA SER A 102 29.15 -0.92 38.97
C SER A 102 28.07 -1.99 38.78
N SER A 103 28.14 -2.69 37.65
CA SER A 103 27.28 -3.83 37.29
C SER A 103 27.36 -5.01 38.28
N GLY A 104 28.19 -4.93 39.33
CA GLY A 104 28.46 -6.03 40.26
C GLY A 104 27.41 -6.20 41.37
N ASN A 105 26.75 -5.12 41.82
CA ASN A 105 26.00 -5.15 43.09
C ASN A 105 24.58 -4.51 43.06
N GLY A 106 24.04 -4.09 41.90
CA GLY A 106 22.75 -3.40 41.84
C GLY A 106 21.91 -3.72 40.60
N GLY A 107 20.77 -4.40 40.79
CA GLY A 107 19.87 -4.79 39.69
C GLY A 107 19.24 -3.63 38.90
N SER A 108 19.37 -2.39 39.37
CA SER A 108 18.79 -1.20 38.73
C SER A 108 19.44 -0.86 37.38
N SER A 109 20.74 -1.10 37.18
CA SER A 109 21.39 -0.82 35.89
C SER A 109 20.99 -1.81 34.80
N GLU A 110 20.81 -3.07 35.19
CA GLU A 110 20.41 -4.14 34.29
C GLU A 110 18.92 -4.03 33.92
N ALA A 111 18.06 -3.63 34.86
CA ALA A 111 16.65 -3.35 34.59
C ALA A 111 16.45 -2.25 33.55
N VAL A 112 17.27 -1.19 33.55
CA VAL A 112 17.20 -0.12 32.54
C VAL A 112 17.63 -0.63 31.16
N LEU A 113 18.70 -1.43 31.08
CA LEU A 113 19.14 -2.01 29.81
C LEU A 113 18.12 -3.01 29.26
N LEU A 114 17.49 -3.79 30.14
CA LEU A 114 16.38 -4.68 29.77
C LEU A 114 15.20 -3.88 29.23
N GLY A 115 14.82 -2.79 29.90
CA GLY A 115 13.74 -1.91 29.43
C GLY A 115 14.02 -1.31 28.05
N LEU A 116 15.26 -0.90 27.75
CA LEU A 116 15.64 -0.43 26.41
C LEU A 116 15.52 -1.52 25.33
N PHE A 117 15.77 -2.77 25.70
CA PHE A 117 15.56 -3.90 24.80
C PHE A 117 14.07 -4.18 24.59
N GLU A 118 13.28 -4.21 25.66
CA GLU A 118 11.82 -4.40 25.61
C GLU A 118 11.16 -3.31 24.76
N GLU A 119 11.50 -2.03 24.95
CA GLU A 119 10.99 -0.92 24.15
C GLU A 119 11.34 -1.08 22.66
N SER A 120 12.58 -1.49 22.35
CA SER A 120 13.02 -1.74 20.98
C SER A 120 12.27 -2.92 20.32
N GLU A 121 11.93 -3.94 21.10
CA GLU A 121 11.13 -5.08 20.64
C GLU A 121 9.66 -4.69 20.41
N ASP A 122 9.07 -3.90 21.31
CA ASP A 122 7.72 -3.37 21.14
C ASP A 122 7.61 -2.52 19.87
N GLU A 123 8.59 -1.64 19.63
CA GLU A 123 8.64 -0.88 18.40
C GLU A 123 8.76 -1.77 17.15
N ARG A 124 9.57 -2.84 17.22
CA ARG A 124 9.69 -3.82 16.12
C ARG A 124 8.33 -4.46 15.84
N THR A 125 7.66 -4.96 16.87
CA THR A 125 6.35 -5.60 16.72
C THR A 125 5.30 -4.64 16.16
N GLN A 126 5.26 -3.39 16.61
CA GLN A 126 4.34 -2.38 16.05
C GLN A 126 4.60 -2.13 14.56
N ARG A 127 5.87 -2.06 14.16
CA ARG A 127 6.25 -1.90 12.75
C ARG A 127 5.85 -3.11 11.91
N GLU A 128 6.15 -4.31 12.38
CA GLU A 128 5.77 -5.57 11.71
C GLU A 128 4.25 -5.66 11.51
N GLN A 129 3.46 -5.28 12.52
CA GLN A 129 2.00 -5.22 12.41
C GLN A 129 1.55 -4.21 11.35
N SER A 130 2.14 -3.00 11.34
CA SER A 130 1.86 -1.99 10.32
C SER A 130 2.19 -2.50 8.92
N ASP A 131 3.32 -3.16 8.72
CA ASP A 131 3.73 -3.68 7.42
C ASP A 131 2.84 -4.85 6.97
N ALA A 132 2.45 -5.73 7.89
CA ALA A 132 1.46 -6.76 7.63
C ALA A 132 0.12 -6.17 7.17
N LEU A 133 -0.35 -5.09 7.81
CA LEU A 133 -1.59 -4.39 7.40
C LEU A 133 -1.47 -3.78 6.00
N LYS A 134 -0.31 -3.18 5.67
CA LYS A 134 -0.07 -2.62 4.32
C LYS A 134 -0.09 -3.71 3.26
N LEU A 135 0.56 -4.85 3.53
CA LEU A 135 0.57 -6.01 2.62
C LEU A 135 -0.84 -6.58 2.44
N GLN A 136 -1.59 -6.72 3.53
CA GLN A 136 -2.97 -7.20 3.48
C GLN A 136 -3.89 -6.25 2.69
N ALA A 137 -3.77 -4.93 2.88
CA ALA A 137 -4.55 -3.95 2.14
C ALA A 137 -4.24 -4.00 0.63
N LEU A 138 -2.98 -4.21 0.27
CA LEU A 138 -2.51 -4.35 -1.10
C LEU A 138 -3.07 -5.63 -1.76
N GLU A 139 -3.09 -6.75 -1.03
CA GLU A 139 -3.71 -8.00 -1.49
C GLU A 139 -5.23 -7.85 -1.68
N GLN A 140 -5.93 -7.24 -0.70
CA GLN A 140 -7.36 -6.98 -0.81
C GLN A 140 -7.70 -6.11 -2.02
N ASN A 141 -6.90 -5.07 -2.28
CA ASN A 141 -7.10 -4.20 -3.44
C ASN A 141 -6.93 -4.95 -4.78
N GLN A 142 -5.91 -5.83 -4.87
CA GLN A 142 -5.74 -6.69 -6.04
C GLN A 142 -6.92 -7.65 -6.22
N ALA A 143 -7.36 -8.31 -5.14
CA ALA A 143 -8.46 -9.26 -5.18
C ALA A 143 -9.77 -8.57 -5.60
N GLN A 144 -10.03 -7.38 -5.07
CA GLN A 144 -11.20 -6.57 -5.42
C GLN A 144 -11.15 -6.10 -6.88
N SER A 145 -9.99 -5.67 -7.39
CA SER A 145 -9.85 -5.29 -8.79
C SER A 145 -10.10 -6.49 -9.73
N LYS A 146 -9.57 -7.67 -9.40
CA LYS A 146 -9.81 -8.90 -10.15
C LYS A 146 -11.28 -9.31 -10.15
N SER A 147 -11.97 -9.21 -9.00
CA SER A 147 -13.38 -9.57 -8.91
C SER A 147 -14.28 -8.61 -9.70
N LEU A 148 -13.98 -7.30 -9.68
CA LEU A 148 -14.68 -6.31 -10.50
C LEU A 148 -14.47 -6.57 -12.00
N ASN A 149 -13.24 -6.86 -12.43
CA ASN A 149 -12.95 -7.20 -13.83
C ASN A 149 -13.70 -8.47 -14.27
N LEU A 150 -13.72 -9.51 -13.42
CA LEU A 150 -14.46 -10.74 -13.69
C LEU A 150 -15.96 -10.49 -13.79
N LEU A 151 -16.54 -9.73 -12.85
CA LEU A 151 -17.95 -9.38 -12.84
C LEU A 151 -18.35 -8.61 -14.11
N GLN A 152 -17.54 -7.62 -14.50
CA GLN A 152 -17.77 -6.84 -15.73
C GLN A 152 -17.70 -7.74 -16.97
N ALA A 153 -16.74 -8.66 -17.03
CA ALA A 153 -16.63 -9.62 -18.12
C ALA A 153 -17.84 -10.55 -18.20
N THR A 154 -18.36 -11.03 -17.06
CA THR A 154 -19.57 -11.87 -17.01
C THR A 154 -20.81 -11.08 -17.45
N GLN A 155 -21.03 -9.88 -16.92
CA GLN A 155 -22.18 -9.04 -17.32
C GLN A 155 -22.17 -8.71 -18.81
N LEU A 156 -20.99 -8.53 -19.38
CA LEU A 156 -20.83 -8.27 -20.81
C LEU A 156 -21.20 -9.51 -21.64
N ALA A 157 -20.71 -10.70 -21.25
CA ALA A 157 -21.05 -11.95 -21.92
C ALA A 157 -22.56 -12.26 -21.84
N GLU A 158 -23.19 -11.96 -20.70
CA GLU A 158 -24.65 -12.09 -20.52
C GLU A 158 -25.43 -11.12 -21.42
N LYS A 159 -25.01 -9.86 -21.53
CA LYS A 159 -25.65 -8.91 -22.46
C LYS A 159 -25.56 -9.38 -23.90
N GLN A 160 -24.40 -9.90 -24.32
CA GLN A 160 -24.22 -10.45 -25.65
C GLN A 160 -25.11 -11.68 -25.90
N SER A 161 -25.23 -12.58 -24.93
CA SER A 161 -26.08 -13.77 -25.07
C SER A 161 -27.56 -13.40 -25.18
N LEU A 162 -28.02 -12.40 -24.42
CA LEU A 162 -29.39 -11.88 -24.51
C LEU A 162 -29.66 -11.20 -25.86
N ASN A 163 -28.74 -10.36 -26.34
CA ASN A 163 -28.90 -9.70 -27.65
C ASN A 163 -28.93 -10.69 -28.82
N ASN A 164 -28.30 -11.86 -28.70
CA ASN A 164 -28.32 -12.89 -29.75
C ASN A 164 -29.62 -13.73 -29.77
N LEU A 165 -30.46 -13.62 -28.74
CA LEU A 165 -31.71 -14.38 -28.60
C LEU A 165 -32.97 -13.62 -29.05
N PHE A 166 -32.88 -12.30 -29.20
CA PHE A 166 -33.98 -11.42 -29.62
C PHE A 166 -33.67 -10.77 -30.97
#